data_AF-A0A0F9AN81-F1
#
_entry.id   AF-A0A0F9AN81-F1
#
_cell.length_a   1.000
_cell.length_b   1.000
_cell.length_c   1.000
_cell.angle_alpha   90.00
_cell.angle_beta   90.00
_cell.angle_gamma   90.00
#
_symmetry.space_group_name_H-M   'P 1'
#
loop_
_entity.id
_entity.type
_entity.pdbx_description
1 polymer ?
#
loop_
_entity_poly.entity_id
_entity_poly.type
_entity_poly.pdbx_seq_one_letter_code
_entity_poly.pdbx_strand_id
1 'polypeptide(L)'
;FSGTGSEKVLFDNRLSLSWKDSGGTIRDVFVSYDGIVYFDSRVGNMSFRTNTGGAVTWAMTILATNQHVGIGVGSSGVVESRLEVQTGTSEGQQAITIDQNDADKAFIDFQGTSAASTANNISTWTTGNSIQGFTRQEINGTEYWMPYYDAPTS
;
A
#
# COMPACT_ATOMS: atom_id res chain seq x y z
N PHE A 1 -41.02 -15.47 -19.72
CA PHE A 1 -39.97 -16.03 -20.58
C PHE A 1 -39.24 -17.09 -19.79
N SER A 2 -39.14 -18.33 -20.29
CA SER A 2 -38.34 -19.40 -19.68
C SER A 2 -37.34 -19.88 -20.72
N GLY A 3 -36.09 -19.42 -20.60
CA GLY A 3 -34.99 -19.86 -21.46
C GLY A 3 -33.77 -20.09 -20.59
N THR A 4 -33.24 -21.32 -20.59
CA THR A 4 -31.96 -21.67 -19.96
C THR A 4 -30.80 -21.18 -20.83
N GLY A 5 -30.69 -19.86 -20.97
CA GLY A 5 -29.59 -19.15 -21.60
C GLY A 5 -29.23 -17.94 -20.74
N SER A 6 -27.97 -17.54 -20.75
CA SER A 6 -27.56 -16.32 -20.05
C SER A 6 -28.29 -15.12 -20.66
N GLU A 7 -29.24 -14.55 -19.93
CA GLU A 7 -29.89 -13.29 -20.32
C GLU A 7 -28.85 -12.18 -20.23
N LYS A 8 -28.44 -11.66 -21.39
CA LYS A 8 -27.54 -10.53 -21.49
C LYS A 8 -28.38 -9.28 -21.71
N VAL A 9 -28.29 -8.32 -20.79
CA VAL A 9 -28.84 -6.99 -21.01
C VAL A 9 -27.73 -6.13 -21.60
N LEU A 10 -27.88 -5.74 -22.86
CA LEU A 10 -26.97 -4.85 -23.54
C LEU A 10 -27.41 -3.41 -23.26
N PHE A 11 -26.47 -2.58 -22.86
CA PHE A 11 -26.71 -1.17 -22.59
C PHE A 11 -25.89 -0.32 -23.55
N ASP A 12 -26.58 0.53 -24.31
CA ASP A 12 -26.03 1.29 -25.44
C ASP A 12 -25.52 2.68 -25.02
N ASN A 13 -24.94 2.76 -23.81
CA ASN A 13 -24.27 3.90 -23.13
C ASN A 13 -25.06 4.60 -22.00
N ARG A 14 -24.30 5.14 -21.02
CA ARG A 14 -24.76 5.86 -19.80
C ARG A 14 -25.56 5.04 -18.79
N LEU A 15 -25.16 3.80 -18.54
CA LEU A 15 -25.81 2.97 -17.53
C LEU A 15 -25.22 3.19 -16.14
N SER A 16 -26.08 3.43 -15.15
CA SER A 16 -25.80 3.22 -13.73
C SER A 16 -26.54 1.97 -13.27
N LEU A 17 -25.84 1.02 -12.66
CA LEU A 17 -26.50 -0.05 -11.93
C LEU A 17 -26.65 0.38 -10.47
N SER A 18 -27.88 0.71 -10.10
CA SER A 18 -28.24 1.21 -8.77
C SER A 18 -29.09 0.20 -8.01
N TRP A 19 -28.75 -0.07 -6.75
CA TRP A 19 -29.56 -0.90 -5.87
C TRP A 19 -29.72 -0.25 -4.49
N LYS A 20 -30.76 -0.62 -3.73
CA LYS A 20 -30.93 -0.17 -2.34
C LYS A 20 -30.41 -1.24 -1.38
N ASP A 21 -29.67 -0.84 -0.36
CA ASP A 21 -29.35 -1.75 0.75
C ASP A 21 -30.56 -1.96 1.68
N SER A 22 -30.42 -2.82 2.69
CA SER A 22 -31.50 -3.15 3.63
C SER A 22 -32.00 -1.95 4.45
N GLY A 23 -31.23 -0.85 4.48
CA GLY A 23 -31.61 0.41 5.10
C GLY A 23 -32.25 1.41 4.13
N GLY A 24 -32.40 1.05 2.85
CA GLY A 24 -32.98 1.89 1.81
C GLY A 24 -32.01 2.85 1.13
N THR A 25 -30.71 2.81 1.47
CA THR A 25 -29.68 3.68 0.87
C THR A 25 -29.30 3.16 -0.51
N ILE A 26 -29.22 4.05 -1.51
CA ILE A 26 -28.82 3.70 -2.88
C ILE A 26 -27.30 3.46 -2.95
N ARG A 27 -26.89 2.41 -3.66
CA ARG A 27 -25.52 1.98 -3.95
C ARG A 27 -25.39 1.80 -5.46
N ASP A 28 -24.27 2.25 -6.02
CA ASP A 28 -24.07 2.32 -7.47
C ASP A 28 -22.70 1.75 -7.90
N VAL A 29 -22.62 1.17 -9.10
CA VAL A 29 -21.37 0.90 -9.83
C VAL A 29 -21.46 1.57 -11.21
N PHE A 30 -20.43 2.32 -11.59
CA PHE A 30 -20.38 3.08 -12.84
C PHE A 30 -19.27 2.57 -13.77
N VAL A 31 -19.56 2.51 -15.08
CA VAL A 31 -18.56 2.27 -16.14
C VAL A 31 -18.43 3.55 -16.98
N SER A 32 -17.21 4.04 -17.16
CA SER A 32 -16.92 5.29 -17.87
C SER A 32 -16.79 5.09 -19.39
N TYR A 33 -16.88 6.18 -20.13
CA TYR A 33 -16.88 6.21 -21.62
C TYR A 33 -15.53 5.84 -22.26
N ASP A 34 -14.46 5.78 -21.47
CA ASP A 34 -13.11 5.37 -21.88
C ASP A 34 -12.84 3.88 -21.65
N GLY A 35 -13.84 3.11 -21.22
CA GLY A 35 -13.70 1.67 -20.94
C GLY A 35 -13.08 1.36 -19.58
N ILE A 36 -12.86 2.38 -18.73
CA ILE A 36 -12.36 2.22 -17.37
C ILE A 36 -13.54 2.01 -16.40
N VAL A 37 -13.41 1.03 -15.50
CA VAL A 37 -14.38 0.77 -14.43
C VAL A 37 -13.90 1.47 -13.16
N TYR A 38 -14.71 2.40 -12.65
CA TYR A 38 -14.43 3.11 -11.41
C TYR A 38 -15.24 2.51 -10.26
N PHE A 39 -14.53 2.00 -9.26
CA PHE A 39 -15.13 1.60 -7.99
C PHE A 39 -14.96 2.76 -7.01
N ASP A 40 -16.05 3.45 -6.67
CA ASP A 40 -16.04 4.62 -5.78
C ASP A 40 -16.87 4.36 -4.52
N SER A 41 -16.33 4.74 -3.37
CA SER A 41 -17.01 4.64 -2.09
C SER A 41 -16.96 5.99 -1.37
N ARG A 42 -18.08 6.73 -1.42
CA ARG A 42 -18.20 8.11 -0.88
C ARG A 42 -18.10 8.22 0.64
N VAL A 43 -18.29 7.11 1.36
CA VAL A 43 -18.34 7.10 2.84
C VAL A 43 -17.74 5.82 3.48
N GLY A 44 -16.94 5.00 2.77
CA GLY A 44 -16.39 3.74 3.32
C GLY A 44 -15.19 3.16 2.56
N ASN A 45 -14.49 2.18 3.14
CA ASN A 45 -13.26 1.62 2.57
C ASN A 45 -13.46 0.85 1.25
N MET A 46 -12.47 0.97 0.37
CA MET A 46 -12.35 0.10 -0.78
C MET A 46 -11.51 -1.10 -0.41
N SER A 47 -12.19 -2.22 -0.22
CA SER A 47 -11.53 -3.44 0.19
C SER A 47 -11.93 -4.60 -0.70
N PHE A 48 -10.90 -5.32 -1.14
CA PHE A 48 -11.08 -6.61 -1.77
C PHE A 48 -11.11 -7.66 -0.65
N ARG A 49 -12.17 -8.47 -0.61
CA ARG A 49 -12.42 -9.43 0.48
C ARG A 49 -12.91 -10.76 -0.05
N THR A 50 -12.68 -11.83 0.71
CA THR A 50 -13.13 -13.19 0.38
C THR A 50 -13.95 -13.78 1.53
N ASN A 51 -14.90 -14.66 1.18
CA ASN A 51 -15.78 -15.34 2.12
C ASN A 51 -15.66 -16.85 1.97
N THR A 52 -15.38 -17.58 3.05
CA THR A 52 -15.40 -19.06 3.06
C THR A 52 -16.04 -19.54 4.35
N GLY A 53 -17.04 -20.43 4.25
CA GLY A 53 -17.67 -21.08 5.42
C GLY A 53 -18.24 -20.11 6.48
N GLY A 54 -18.52 -18.85 6.12
CA GLY A 54 -19.04 -17.83 7.04
C GLY A 54 -18.02 -16.84 7.62
N ALA A 55 -16.74 -16.92 7.28
CA ALA A 55 -15.71 -15.96 7.71
C ALA A 55 -15.31 -14.99 6.58
N VAL A 56 -15.03 -13.72 6.93
CA VAL A 56 -14.58 -12.64 6.01
C VAL A 56 -13.11 -12.31 6.27
N THR A 57 -12.32 -12.15 5.20
CA THR A 57 -10.94 -11.67 5.28
C THR A 57 -10.72 -10.48 4.36
N TRP A 58 -10.03 -9.43 4.85
CA TRP A 58 -9.70 -8.21 4.11
C TRP A 58 -8.33 -8.38 3.43
N ALA A 59 -8.31 -8.50 2.10
CA ALA A 59 -7.09 -8.86 1.36
C ALA A 59 -6.21 -7.66 1.02
N MET A 60 -6.82 -6.61 0.48
CA MET A 60 -6.19 -5.32 0.24
C MET A 60 -7.22 -4.32 0.66
N THR A 61 -6.84 -3.47 1.60
CA THR A 61 -7.69 -2.34 1.92
C THR A 61 -6.97 -1.10 1.49
N ILE A 62 -7.53 -0.47 0.47
CA ILE A 62 -7.38 0.95 0.27
C ILE A 62 -8.34 1.54 1.28
N LEU A 63 -7.80 1.82 2.47
CA LEU A 63 -8.58 2.47 3.50
C LEU A 63 -9.05 3.79 2.88
N ALA A 64 -10.36 3.98 2.77
CA ALA A 64 -10.90 5.21 2.21
C ALA A 64 -10.50 6.42 3.04
N THR A 65 -10.18 6.19 4.31
CA THR A 65 -9.73 7.21 5.23
C THR A 65 -8.21 7.52 5.17
N ASN A 66 -7.32 6.64 4.65
CA ASN A 66 -5.86 6.91 4.63
C ASN A 66 -5.03 6.45 3.40
N GLN A 67 -5.64 5.87 2.36
CA GLN A 67 -5.01 5.53 1.06
C GLN A 67 -3.71 4.70 1.10
N HIS A 68 -3.33 4.16 2.26
CA HIS A 68 -2.28 3.16 2.30
C HIS A 68 -2.78 1.93 1.58
N VAL A 69 -1.93 1.38 0.73
CA VAL A 69 -2.08 -0.03 0.41
C VAL A 69 -1.65 -0.78 1.65
N GLY A 70 -2.59 -0.97 2.56
CA GLY A 70 -2.52 -2.04 3.52
C GLY A 70 -2.66 -3.34 2.78
N ILE A 71 -1.54 -3.94 2.42
CA ILE A 71 -1.51 -5.34 2.00
C ILE A 71 -1.56 -6.17 3.29
N GLY A 72 -2.61 -6.99 3.44
CA GLY A 72 -2.77 -7.88 4.59
C GLY A 72 -3.29 -7.18 5.84
N VAL A 73 -4.60 -6.90 5.87
CA VAL A 73 -5.29 -6.48 7.09
C VAL A 73 -5.78 -7.70 7.84
N GLY A 74 -5.53 -7.79 9.15
CA GLY A 74 -6.05 -8.89 9.97
C GLY A 74 -7.59 -8.96 9.99
N SER A 75 -8.14 -10.09 10.44
CA SER A 75 -9.59 -10.37 10.53
C SER A 75 -10.40 -9.39 11.41
N SER A 76 -9.71 -8.45 12.09
CA SER A 76 -10.29 -7.41 12.96
C SER A 76 -10.17 -5.98 12.41
N GLY A 77 -9.72 -5.77 11.17
CA GLY A 77 -9.65 -4.43 10.56
C GLY A 77 -8.57 -3.50 11.11
N VAL A 78 -7.59 -4.04 11.85
CA VAL A 78 -6.36 -3.31 12.24
C VAL A 78 -5.30 -3.57 11.17
N VAL A 79 -4.74 -2.50 10.60
CA VAL A 79 -3.86 -2.56 9.43
C VAL A 79 -2.42 -2.34 9.88
N GLU A 80 -1.70 -3.42 10.18
CA GLU A 80 -0.23 -3.44 10.33
C GLU A 80 0.43 -3.34 8.94
N SER A 81 0.11 -2.27 8.23
CA SER A 81 0.28 -2.13 6.77
C SER A 81 1.74 -2.11 6.33
N ARG A 82 2.11 -2.97 5.37
CA ARG A 82 3.37 -2.90 4.62
C ARG A 82 3.13 -2.48 3.17
N LEU A 83 3.93 -1.53 2.70
CA LEU A 83 4.09 -1.21 1.29
C LEU A 83 5.24 -2.04 0.71
N GLU A 84 4.95 -2.86 -0.29
CA GLU A 84 5.92 -3.73 -0.95
C GLU A 84 5.94 -3.41 -2.45
N VAL A 85 7.14 -3.21 -3.01
CA VAL A 85 7.35 -2.88 -4.42
C VAL A 85 8.33 -3.90 -5.01
N GLN A 86 7.89 -4.64 -6.02
CA GLN A 86 8.65 -5.72 -6.65
C GLN A 86 8.66 -5.54 -8.17
N THR A 87 9.82 -5.72 -8.79
CA THR A 87 9.95 -5.78 -10.26
C THR A 87 9.91 -7.20 -10.80
N GLY A 88 9.60 -7.33 -12.09
CA GLY A 88 9.63 -8.59 -12.81
C GLY A 88 11.06 -9.10 -13.05
N THR A 89 11.18 -10.37 -13.45
CA THR A 89 12.48 -11.03 -13.68
C THR A 89 12.91 -11.05 -15.13
N SER A 90 12.01 -10.70 -16.06
CA SER A 90 12.23 -10.82 -17.51
C SER A 90 13.21 -9.79 -18.05
N GLU A 91 13.30 -8.63 -17.42
CA GLU A 91 14.32 -7.62 -17.67
C GLU A 91 14.72 -6.99 -16.34
N GLY A 92 15.99 -6.62 -16.19
CA GLY A 92 16.47 -5.91 -15.01
C GLY A 92 15.76 -4.56 -14.91
N GLN A 93 14.80 -4.46 -13.99
CA GLN A 93 14.03 -3.26 -13.75
C GLN A 93 14.28 -2.73 -12.35
N GLN A 94 14.47 -1.43 -12.24
CA GLN A 94 14.59 -0.75 -10.97
C GLN A 94 13.27 -0.87 -10.21
N ALA A 95 13.31 -1.53 -9.04
CA ALA A 95 12.13 -1.73 -8.21
C ALA A 95 11.57 -0.40 -7.69
N ILE A 96 12.46 0.50 -7.29
CA ILE A 96 12.09 1.81 -6.76
C ILE A 96 13.09 2.82 -7.31
N THR A 97 12.58 3.78 -8.08
CA THR A 97 13.27 5.04 -8.36
C THR A 97 12.69 6.10 -7.46
N ILE A 98 13.53 6.68 -6.61
CA ILE A 98 13.20 7.89 -5.86
C ILE A 98 13.97 9.01 -6.51
N ASP A 99 13.25 9.81 -7.29
CA ASP A 99 13.78 11.01 -7.90
C ASP A 99 13.18 12.21 -7.17
N GLN A 100 14.04 13.05 -6.59
CA GLN A 100 13.62 14.27 -5.92
C GLN A 100 14.17 15.45 -6.72
N ASN A 101 13.26 16.20 -7.34
CA ASN A 101 13.58 17.45 -8.03
C ASN A 101 13.67 18.61 -7.02
N ASP A 102 14.40 18.41 -5.92
CA ASP A 102 14.56 19.34 -4.79
C ASP A 102 15.99 19.22 -4.22
N ALA A 103 16.56 20.35 -3.78
CA ALA A 103 17.95 20.40 -3.32
C ALA A 103 18.12 20.16 -1.80
N ASP A 104 17.08 20.38 -1.01
CA ASP A 104 17.22 20.64 0.43
C ASP A 104 16.44 19.65 1.32
N LYS A 105 15.90 18.56 0.74
CA LYS A 105 15.19 17.48 1.45
C LYS A 105 15.81 16.10 1.24
N ALA A 106 15.47 15.18 2.15
CA ALA A 106 15.95 13.80 2.15
C ALA A 106 15.05 12.90 1.28
N PHE A 107 15.66 12.02 0.47
CA PHE A 107 14.95 11.01 -0.33
C PHE A 107 14.15 10.02 0.53
N ILE A 108 14.70 9.63 1.68
CA ILE A 108 14.07 8.73 2.66
C ILE A 108 14.36 9.28 4.05
N ASP A 109 13.31 9.48 4.85
CA ASP A 109 13.39 9.89 6.25
C ASP A 109 13.16 8.67 7.16
N PHE A 110 14.20 8.28 7.89
CA PHE A 110 14.15 7.15 8.82
C PHE A 110 13.89 7.65 10.24
N GLN A 111 12.72 7.32 10.79
CA GLN A 111 12.27 7.77 12.12
C GLN A 111 12.12 6.59 13.09
N GLY A 112 12.43 6.81 14.37
CA GLY A 112 12.28 5.79 15.42
C GLY A 112 13.20 6.02 16.62
N THR A 113 13.04 5.21 17.66
CA THR A 113 13.93 5.24 18.82
C THR A 113 15.34 4.85 18.41
N SER A 114 16.33 5.67 18.75
CA SER A 114 17.75 5.36 18.55
C SER A 114 18.46 5.06 19.86
N ALA A 115 19.47 4.19 19.83
CA ALA A 115 20.37 3.98 20.97
C ALA A 115 21.76 3.55 20.51
N ALA A 116 22.74 3.62 21.40
CA ALA A 116 24.06 3.01 21.21
C ALA A 116 23.97 1.48 21.37
N SER A 117 23.14 0.84 20.55
CA SER A 117 22.91 -0.61 20.54
C SER A 117 22.45 -1.05 19.16
N THR A 118 22.45 -2.36 18.92
CA THR A 118 21.84 -2.98 17.74
C THR A 118 20.37 -3.34 17.94
N ALA A 119 19.78 -3.05 19.12
CA ALA A 119 18.40 -3.44 19.43
C ALA A 119 17.35 -2.54 18.75
N ASN A 120 17.76 -1.36 18.30
CA ASN A 120 16.89 -0.36 17.68
C ASN A 120 17.19 -0.27 16.17
N ASN A 121 16.17 0.03 15.34
CA ASN A 121 16.34 0.22 13.88
C ASN A 121 17.27 1.39 13.50
N ILE A 122 17.57 2.28 14.44
CA ILE A 122 18.52 3.38 14.31
C ILE A 122 19.56 3.22 15.42
N SER A 123 20.82 3.03 15.05
CA SER A 123 21.92 2.84 16.00
C SER A 123 22.83 4.05 16.03
N THR A 124 23.23 4.49 17.23
CA THR A 124 24.28 5.52 17.44
C THR A 124 25.58 4.89 17.93
N TRP A 125 25.72 3.56 17.82
CA TRP A 125 26.88 2.86 18.31
C TRP A 125 28.05 3.05 17.35
N THR A 126 29.03 3.88 17.71
CA THR A 126 30.19 4.17 16.87
C THR A 126 31.43 3.45 17.39
N THR A 127 32.17 2.77 16.49
CA THR A 127 33.44 2.11 16.81
C THR A 127 34.49 2.53 15.78
N GLY A 128 35.18 3.64 16.04
CA GLY A 128 36.33 4.11 15.26
C GLY A 128 35.98 4.84 13.96
N ASN A 129 36.47 6.09 13.85
CA ASN A 129 36.31 7.07 12.76
C ASN A 129 34.93 7.73 12.66
N SER A 130 34.88 8.84 11.91
CA SER A 130 33.89 9.93 11.81
C SER A 130 32.42 9.58 11.49
N ILE A 131 31.98 8.35 11.74
CA ILE A 131 30.60 7.87 11.58
C ILE A 131 29.76 8.35 12.77
N GLN A 132 28.53 8.80 12.52
CA GLN A 132 27.61 9.25 13.57
C GLN A 132 26.55 8.23 13.97
N GLY A 133 26.22 7.30 13.07
CA GLY A 133 25.31 6.22 13.39
C GLY A 133 24.93 5.41 12.15
N PHE A 134 23.89 4.60 12.29
CA PHE A 134 23.48 3.64 11.29
C PHE A 134 21.96 3.49 11.22
N THR A 135 21.45 3.21 10.02
CA THR A 135 20.10 2.69 9.83
C THR A 135 20.17 1.19 9.54
N ARG A 136 19.30 0.41 10.19
CA ARG A 136 19.23 -1.04 9.99
C ARG A 136 18.61 -1.34 8.63
N GLN A 137 19.33 -2.11 7.83
CA GLN A 137 18.88 -2.61 6.54
C GLN A 137 18.92 -4.12 6.60
N GLU A 138 17.80 -4.77 6.34
CA GLU A 138 17.79 -6.20 6.13
C GLU A 138 18.23 -6.48 4.68
N ILE A 139 19.41 -7.09 4.50
CA ILE A 139 19.87 -7.51 3.18
C ILE A 139 20.08 -9.01 3.24
N ASN A 140 19.30 -9.74 2.46
CA ASN A 140 19.40 -11.19 2.36
C ASN A 140 19.36 -11.92 3.73
N GLY A 141 18.48 -11.48 4.63
CA GLY A 141 18.29 -12.11 5.94
C GLY A 141 19.38 -11.80 6.96
N THR A 142 20.29 -10.91 6.61
CA THR A 142 21.34 -10.43 7.49
C THR A 142 21.13 -8.95 7.72
N GLU A 143 21.20 -8.56 8.99
CA GLU A 143 21.13 -7.17 9.36
C GLU A 143 22.44 -6.50 8.98
N TYR A 144 22.36 -5.65 7.96
CA TYR A 144 23.40 -4.71 7.63
C TYR A 144 23.03 -3.34 8.17
N TRP A 145 24.05 -2.51 8.28
CA TRP A 145 23.92 -1.19 8.87
C TRP A 145 24.48 -0.21 7.85
N MET A 146 23.59 0.61 7.30
CA MET A 146 24.00 1.69 6.40
C MET A 146 24.53 2.84 7.27
N PRO A 147 25.83 3.16 7.23
CA PRO A 147 26.39 4.23 8.04
C PRO A 147 25.94 5.59 7.52
N TYR A 148 25.77 6.54 8.43
CA TYR A 148 25.68 7.96 8.11
C TYR A 148 26.74 8.75 8.88
N TYR A 149 27.21 9.82 8.23
CA TYR A 149 28.26 10.69 8.71
C TYR A 149 27.69 12.05 9.11
N ASP A 150 28.51 12.87 9.76
CA ASP A 150 28.19 14.29 9.93
C ASP A 150 27.89 14.96 8.60
N ALA A 151 27.05 15.98 8.66
CA ALA A 151 26.87 16.89 7.53
C ALA A 151 28.25 17.46 7.14
N PRO A 152 28.62 17.45 5.84
CA PRO A 152 29.87 18.05 5.41
C PRO A 152 29.90 19.52 5.82
N THR A 153 30.86 19.91 6.66
CA THR A 153 31.11 21.33 6.96
C THR A 153 32.05 21.88 5.88
N SER A 154 31.61 22.90 5.14
CA SER A 154 32.48 23.70 4.28
C SER A 154 33.47 24.54 5.09
#